data_AF-A0A3N4ADC4-F1
#
_entry.id   AF-A0A3N4ADC4-F1
#
_cell.length_a   1.000
_cell.length_b   1.000
_cell.length_c   1.000
_cell.angle_alpha   90.00
_cell.angle_beta   90.00
_cell.angle_gamma   90.00
#
_symmetry.space_group_name_H-M   'P 1'
#
loop_
_entity.id
_entity.type
_entity.pdbx_description
1 polymer ?
#
loop_
_entity_poly.entity_id
_entity_poly.type
_entity_poly.pdbx_seq_one_letter_code
_entity_poly.pdbx_strand_id
1 'polypeptide(L)' 'MEYWFNLNTRQVEEGPRSDYSQLMGPYSSREDAQRALQTAAENTQRWDENERRYLGDD' A
#
# COMPACT_ATOMS: atom_id res chain seq x y z
N MET A 1 -12.86 -2.81 10.29
CA MET A 1 -12.74 -1.84 9.19
C MET A 1 -11.29 -1.82 8.80
N GLU A 2 -11.01 -2.05 7.53
CA GLU A 2 -9.64 -2.09 7.00
C GLU A 2 -9.43 -0.82 6.19
N TYR A 3 -8.37 -0.08 6.51
CA TYR A 3 -8.04 1.16 5.81
C TYR A 3 -6.89 0.91 4.86
N TRP A 4 -7.02 1.42 3.65
CA TRP A 4 -6.03 1.25 2.59
C TRP A 4 -5.58 2.61 2.14
N PHE A 5 -4.28 2.80 1.96
CA PHE A 5 -3.75 4.04 1.43
C PHE A 5 -3.51 3.91 -0.08
N ASN A 6 -4.20 4.71 -0.87
CA ASN A 6 -4.04 4.74 -2.32
C ASN A 6 -2.85 5.60 -2.71
N LEU A 7 -1.85 4.98 -3.34
CA LEU A 7 -0.60 5.62 -3.75
C LEU A 7 -0.77 6.57 -4.95
N ASN A 8 -1.77 6.32 -5.80
CA ASN A 8 -2.07 7.19 -6.96
C ASN A 8 -2.79 8.46 -6.54
N THR A 9 -3.89 8.31 -5.80
CA THR A 9 -4.72 9.45 -5.39
C THR A 9 -4.20 10.13 -4.13
N ARG A 10 -3.30 9.46 -3.40
CA ARG A 10 -2.75 9.87 -2.10
C ARG A 10 -3.83 10.04 -1.03
N GLN A 11 -4.81 9.15 -1.03
CA GLN A 11 -5.96 9.20 -0.11
C GLN A 11 -6.13 7.88 0.62
N VAL A 12 -6.69 7.94 1.83
CA VAL A 12 -7.12 6.73 2.54
C VAL A 12 -8.50 6.32 2.06
N GLU A 13 -8.63 5.06 1.68
CA GLU A 13 -9.87 4.40 1.30
C GLU A 13 -10.28 3.41 2.39
N GLU A 14 -11.57 3.34 2.66
CA GLU A 14 -12.16 2.34 3.54
C GLU A 14 -12.45 1.09 2.70
N GLY A 15 -11.58 0.08 2.85
CA GLY A 15 -11.55 -1.09 2.00
C GLY A 15 -10.85 -0.86 0.64
N PRO A 16 -10.60 -1.95 -0.09
CA PRO A 16 -9.91 -1.93 -1.37
C PRO A 16 -10.88 -1.55 -2.49
N ARG A 17 -11.02 -0.24 -2.72
CA ARG A 17 -11.82 0.30 -3.85
C ARG A 17 -11.01 0.38 -5.15
N SER A 18 -9.70 0.51 -5.03
CA SER A 18 -8.74 0.59 -6.14
C SER A 18 -7.93 -0.69 -6.24
N ASP A 19 -7.15 -0.84 -7.31
CA ASP A 19 -6.25 -1.97 -7.50
C ASP A 19 -5.31 -2.15 -6.32
N TYR A 20 -5.21 -3.38 -5.80
CA TYR A 20 -4.35 -3.71 -4.67
C TYR A 20 -2.88 -3.37 -4.90
N SER A 21 -2.40 -3.43 -6.15
CA SER A 21 -1.04 -3.01 -6.53
C SER A 21 -0.77 -1.53 -6.25
N GLN A 22 -1.83 -0.73 -6.17
CA GLN A 22 -1.78 0.72 -5.90
C GLN A 22 -2.19 1.06 -4.47
N LEU A 23 -2.54 0.06 -3.66
CA LEU A 23 -2.96 0.21 -2.29
C LEU A 23 -1.87 -0.29 -1.35
N MET A 24 -1.57 0.49 -0.33
CA MET A 24 -0.71 0.10 0.79
C MET A 24 -1.59 -0.19 2.01
N GLY A 25 -1.40 -1.33 2.67
CA GLY A 25 -2.25 -1.75 3.79
C GLY A 25 -2.40 -3.28 3.89
N PRO A 26 -3.26 -3.80 4.77
CA PRO A 26 -4.34 -3.12 5.50
C PRO A 26 -3.86 -2.41 6.78
N TYR A 27 -4.34 -1.19 6.99
CA TYR A 27 -4.12 -0.43 8.21
C TYR A 27 -5.30 -0.55 9.15
N SER A 28 -5.01 -0.63 10.45
CA SER A 28 -6.01 -0.70 11.51
C SER A 28 -6.74 0.63 11.73
N SER A 29 -6.13 1.75 11.32
CA SER A 29 -6.66 3.11 11.50
C SER A 29 -6.36 4.02 10.32
N ARG A 30 -7.26 4.97 10.06
CA ARG A 30 -7.08 6.00 9.02
C ARG A 30 -5.83 6.85 9.23
N GLU A 31 -5.50 7.21 10.47
CA GLU A 31 -4.28 7.96 10.78
C GLU A 31 -3.02 7.19 10.43
N ASP A 32 -3.02 5.87 10.64
CA ASP A 32 -1.87 5.02 10.30
C ASP A 32 -1.69 4.92 8.79
N ALA A 33 -2.80 4.76 8.06
CA ALA A 33 -2.84 4.84 6.61
C ALA A 33 -2.39 6.22 6.08
N GLN A 34 -2.75 7.32 6.75
CA GLN A 34 -2.29 8.67 6.37
C GLN A 34 -0.79 8.85 6.63
N ARG A 35 -0.24 8.29 7.70
CA ARG A 35 1.21 8.34 8.00
C ARG A 35 2.04 7.51 7.00
N ALA A 36 1.43 6.54 6.33
CA ALA A 36 2.07 5.76 5.29
C ALA A 36 2.66 6.62 4.16
N LEU A 37 2.13 7.82 3.87
CA LEU A 37 2.70 8.77 2.90
C LEU A 37 4.17 9.06 3.13
N GLN A 38 4.57 9.18 4.40
CA GLN A 38 5.93 9.51 4.80
C GLN A 38 6.88 8.35 4.52
N THR A 39 6.38 7.12 4.67
CA THR A 39 7.14 5.89 4.49
C THR A 39 7.08 5.36 3.04
N ALA A 40 6.00 5.65 2.31
CA ALA A 40 5.77 5.17 0.96
C ALA A 40 6.72 5.83 -0.05
N ALA A 41 7.02 7.12 0.10
CA ALA A 41 7.95 7.82 -0.78
C ALA A 41 9.37 7.21 -0.75
N GLU A 42 9.79 6.65 0.38
CA GLU A 42 11.07 5.95 0.51
C GLU A 42 10.97 4.47 0.07
N ASN A 43 9.78 3.86 0.19
CA ASN A 43 9.55 2.46 -0.15
C ASN A 43 9.19 2.19 -1.62
N THR A 44 8.70 3.15 -2.40
CA THR A 44 8.39 2.94 -3.83
C THR A 44 9.64 2.52 -4.61
N GLN A 45 10.84 2.97 -4.22
CA GLN A 45 12.09 2.50 -4.83
C GLN A 45 12.50 1.08 -4.41
N ARG A 46 11.99 0.58 -3.27
CA ARG A 46 12.41 -0.70 -2.67
C ARG A 46 11.40 -1.82 -2.87
N TRP A 47 10.13 -1.51 -3.06
CA TRP A 47 9.06 -2.48 -3.23
C TRP A 47 8.96 -3.03 -4.66
N ASP A 48 9.31 -2.23 -5.68
CA ASP A 48 9.49 -2.71 -7.06
C ASP A 48 10.54 -3.85 -7.16
N GLU A 49 11.50 -3.90 -6.22
CA GLU A 49 12.50 -4.96 -6.14
C GLU A 49 12.03 -6.23 -5.39
N ASN A 50 10.98 -6.16 -4.56
CA ASN A 50 10.54 -7.30 -3.74
C ASN A 50 9.34 -8.08 -4.31
N GLU A 51 8.60 -7.52 -5.28
CA GLU A 51 7.50 -8.23 -5.94
C GLU A 51 7.95 -9.31 -6.93
N ARG A 52 9.26 -9.42 -7.22
CA ARG A 52 9.81 -10.50 -8.06
C ARG A 52 10.18 -11.79 -7.30
N ARG A 53 9.85 -11.91 -6.01
CA ARG A 53 10.27 -13.06 -5.18
C ARG A 53 9.15 -14.01 -4.71
N TYR A 54 7.89 -13.80 -5.10
CA TYR A 54 6.75 -14.64 -4.67
C TYR A 54 5.98 -15.33 -5.81
N LEU A 55 6.60 -15.53 -6.98
CA LEU A 55 6.03 -16.35 -8.08
C LEU A 55 7.10 -17.32 -8.62
N GLY A 56 7.64 -18.15 -7.72
CA GLY A 56 8.68 -19.12 -8.05
C GLY A 56 8.60 -20.40 -7.23
N ASP A 57 7.39 -20.85 -6.91
CA ASP A 57 7.14 -22.21 -6.38
C ASP A 57 6.11 -22.89 -7.30
N ASP A 58 6.59 -23.37 -8.46
CA ASP A 58 6.29 -24.68 -9.07
C ASP A 58 7.32 -25.00 -10.18
#